data_AF-A0A3D5YI02-F1
#
_entry.id   AF-A0A3D5YI02-F1
#
_cell.length_a   1.000
_cell.length_b   1.000
_cell.length_c   1.000
_cell.angle_alpha   90.00
_cell.angle_beta   90.00
_cell.angle_gamma   90.00
#
_symmetry.space_group_name_H-M   'P 1'
#
loop_
_entity.id
_entity.type
_entity.pdbx_description
1 polymer ?
#
loop_
_entity_poly.entity_id
_entity_poly.type
_entity_poly.pdbx_seq_one_letter_code
_entity_poly.pdbx_strand_id
1 'polypeptide(L)'
;MQNKDADKDQIFKNCSALCEAGKAIDNNDASGCEKSEGMMKDACYSSVAYEKAKPDLCKKINDVALQFGCYASIAEKTKNPDVCDDIKDSMWNESCMQAAKAE
;
A
#
# COMPACT_ATOMS: atom_id res chain seq x y z
N MET A 1 -4.23 -36.09 -16.26
CA MET A 1 -3.19 -35.05 -16.10
C MET A 1 -3.47 -33.96 -17.11
N GLN A 2 -3.15 -32.71 -16.78
CA GLN A 2 -3.48 -31.43 -17.44
C GLN A 2 -4.82 -30.81 -16.99
N ASN A 3 -4.92 -29.53 -16.61
CA ASN A 3 -4.03 -28.61 -15.89
C ASN A 3 -4.99 -27.56 -15.28
N LYS A 4 -4.93 -27.33 -13.96
CA LYS A 4 -5.94 -26.55 -13.20
C LYS A 4 -5.67 -25.05 -13.28
N ASP A 5 -5.93 -24.42 -14.42
CA ASP A 5 -5.82 -22.97 -14.54
C ASP A 5 -6.95 -22.41 -15.41
N ALA A 6 -8.19 -22.61 -14.96
CA ALA A 6 -9.34 -21.88 -15.48
C ALA A 6 -9.33 -20.45 -14.94
N ASP A 7 -9.56 -19.50 -15.84
CA ASP A 7 -9.98 -18.11 -15.59
C ASP A 7 -8.91 -17.10 -15.12
N LYS A 8 -7.88 -16.89 -15.96
CA LYS A 8 -6.88 -15.80 -15.81
C LYS A 8 -7.18 -14.55 -16.64
N ASP A 9 -8.21 -14.61 -17.50
CA ASP A 9 -8.40 -13.63 -18.59
C ASP A 9 -9.49 -12.58 -18.30
N GLN A 10 -10.46 -12.85 -17.42
CA GLN A 10 -11.50 -11.87 -17.05
C GLN A 10 -11.15 -11.08 -15.77
N ILE A 11 -10.28 -11.62 -14.90
CA ILE A 11 -9.60 -10.87 -13.83
C ILE A 11 -8.69 -9.77 -14.43
N PHE A 12 -8.23 -9.97 -15.68
CA PHE A 12 -7.31 -9.10 -16.42
C PHE A 12 -7.87 -7.70 -16.73
N LYS A 13 -9.19 -7.49 -16.69
CA LYS A 13 -9.80 -6.16 -16.95
C LYS A 13 -9.88 -5.23 -15.74
N ASN A 14 -9.96 -5.77 -14.53
CA ASN A 14 -9.86 -4.99 -13.29
C ASN A 14 -8.46 -5.06 -12.67
N CYS A 15 -7.60 -5.96 -13.17
CA CYS A 15 -6.18 -6.01 -12.86
C CYS A 15 -5.34 -4.88 -13.50
N SER A 16 -5.91 -3.94 -14.26
CA SER A 16 -5.11 -2.93 -14.98
C SER A 16 -4.40 -1.93 -14.04
N ALA A 17 -4.89 -1.72 -12.82
CA ALA A 17 -4.20 -0.92 -11.79
C ALA A 17 -3.38 -1.79 -10.80
N LEU A 18 -3.82 -3.03 -10.56
CA LEU A 18 -3.16 -3.98 -9.64
C LEU A 18 -1.93 -4.68 -10.25
N CYS A 19 -1.86 -4.81 -11.59
CA CYS A 19 -0.78 -5.54 -12.28
C CYS A 19 0.51 -4.71 -12.42
N GLU A 20 0.44 -3.38 -12.49
CA GLU A 20 1.65 -2.52 -12.42
C GLU A 20 2.14 -2.35 -10.98
N ALA A 21 1.23 -2.27 -10.01
CA ALA A 21 1.57 -2.34 -8.58
C ALA A 21 2.27 -3.67 -8.24
N GLY A 22 1.81 -4.80 -8.79
CA GLY A 22 2.46 -6.11 -8.64
C GLY A 22 3.90 -6.15 -9.16
N LYS A 23 4.19 -5.54 -10.32
CA LYS A 23 5.56 -5.42 -10.85
C LYS A 23 6.43 -4.47 -10.01
N ALA A 24 5.85 -3.38 -9.50
CA ALA A 24 6.54 -2.47 -8.59
C ALA A 24 6.88 -3.14 -7.24
N ILE A 25 6.01 -4.04 -6.77
CA ILE A 25 6.26 -4.90 -5.62
C ILE A 25 7.41 -5.87 -5.95
N ASP A 26 7.38 -6.61 -7.04
CA ASP A 26 8.45 -7.59 -7.33
C ASP A 26 9.84 -6.94 -7.52
N ASN A 27 9.90 -5.74 -8.11
CA ASN A 27 11.16 -5.04 -8.38
C ASN A 27 11.58 -4.01 -7.32
N ASN A 28 10.80 -3.85 -6.24
CA ASN A 28 11.02 -2.80 -5.23
C ASN A 28 11.02 -1.38 -5.84
N ASP A 29 10.35 -1.22 -6.98
CA ASP A 29 10.45 -0.03 -7.81
C ASP A 29 9.12 0.71 -7.84
N ALA A 30 8.95 1.59 -6.85
CA ALA A 30 7.80 2.48 -6.76
C ALA A 30 7.74 3.49 -7.93
N SER A 31 8.73 3.54 -8.83
CA SER A 31 8.67 4.32 -10.07
C SER A 31 7.59 3.83 -11.03
N GLY A 32 7.10 2.58 -10.89
CA GLY A 32 5.90 2.12 -11.59
C GLY A 32 4.66 2.96 -11.26
N CYS A 33 4.49 3.35 -10.00
CA CYS A 33 3.35 4.16 -9.57
C CYS A 33 3.37 5.59 -10.11
N GLU A 34 4.52 6.10 -10.55
CA GLU A 34 4.63 7.44 -11.15
C GLU A 34 3.95 7.55 -12.51
N LYS A 35 3.70 6.41 -13.18
CA LYS A 35 2.96 6.35 -14.44
C LYS A 35 1.45 6.44 -14.27
N SER A 36 0.96 6.30 -13.04
CA SER A 36 -0.45 6.46 -12.68
C SER A 36 -0.73 7.89 -12.23
N GLU A 37 -2.00 8.29 -12.24
CA GLU A 37 -2.44 9.61 -11.80
C GLU A 37 -3.60 9.53 -10.80
N GLY A 38 -3.75 10.59 -10.00
CA GLY A 38 -4.81 10.73 -9.01
C GLY A 38 -4.88 9.57 -8.01
N MET A 39 -6.10 9.10 -7.74
CA MET A 39 -6.35 8.03 -6.77
C MET A 39 -5.65 6.71 -7.12
N MET A 40 -5.42 6.41 -8.41
CA MET A 40 -4.72 5.19 -8.81
C MET A 40 -3.24 5.21 -8.41
N LYS A 41 -2.60 6.38 -8.50
CA LYS A 41 -1.21 6.59 -8.05
C LYS A 41 -1.08 6.38 -6.55
N ASP A 42 -1.99 7.00 -5.81
CA ASP A 42 -2.07 6.93 -4.36
C ASP A 42 -2.30 5.48 -3.88
N ALA A 43 -3.24 4.76 -4.51
CA ALA A 43 -3.49 3.34 -4.24
C ALA A 43 -2.27 2.46 -4.55
N CYS A 44 -1.58 2.73 -5.67
CA CYS A 44 -0.36 2.00 -6.03
C CYS A 44 0.72 2.15 -4.96
N TYR A 45 1.01 3.38 -4.52
CA TYR A 45 1.97 3.60 -3.44
C TYR A 45 1.56 2.90 -2.15
N SER A 46 0.27 2.98 -1.79
CA SER A 46 -0.23 2.31 -0.58
C SER A 46 0.00 0.79 -0.63
N SER A 47 -0.28 0.15 -1.76
CA SER A 47 -0.07 -1.30 -1.91
C SER A 47 1.41 -1.67 -1.86
N VAL A 48 2.28 -0.94 -2.56
CA VAL A 48 3.73 -1.20 -2.54
C VAL A 48 4.30 -0.98 -1.14
N ALA A 49 3.88 0.10 -0.47
CA ALA A 49 4.29 0.43 0.89
C ALA A 49 3.93 -0.69 1.87
N TYR A 50 2.71 -1.22 1.79
CA TYR A 50 2.22 -2.30 2.63
C TYR A 50 2.96 -3.63 2.38
N GLU A 51 3.11 -4.03 1.11
CA GLU A 51 3.77 -5.29 0.77
C GLU A 51 5.26 -5.29 1.10
N LYS A 52 5.92 -4.14 0.99
CA LYS A 52 7.35 -3.98 1.31
C LYS A 52 7.64 -3.49 2.72
N ALA A 53 6.61 -3.21 3.51
CA ALA A 53 6.74 -2.55 4.80
C ALA A 53 7.63 -1.28 4.71
N LYS A 54 7.40 -0.47 3.67
CA LYS A 54 8.14 0.77 3.38
C LYS A 54 7.26 1.99 3.64
N PRO A 55 7.20 2.50 4.88
CA PRO A 55 6.33 3.63 5.23
C PRO A 55 6.70 4.92 4.50
N ASP A 56 7.96 5.08 4.07
CA ASP A 56 8.38 6.22 3.25
C ASP A 56 7.59 6.38 1.94
N LEU A 57 7.01 5.29 1.41
CA LEU A 57 6.17 5.35 0.23
C LEU A 57 4.80 5.96 0.52
N CYS A 58 4.30 5.87 1.76
CA CYS A 58 3.05 6.53 2.17
C CYS A 58 3.16 8.07 2.08
N LYS A 59 4.38 8.63 2.19
CA LYS A 59 4.65 10.07 2.00
C LYS A 59 4.32 10.57 0.59
N LYS A 60 4.29 9.67 -0.40
CA LYS A 60 3.99 9.99 -1.80
C LYS A 60 2.48 10.02 -2.12
N ILE A 61 1.65 9.59 -1.17
CA ILE A 61 0.19 9.59 -1.28
C ILE A 61 -0.34 10.99 -0.99
N ASN A 62 -1.20 11.50 -1.87
CA ASN A 62 -1.79 12.84 -1.70
C ASN A 62 -3.10 12.81 -0.92
N ASP A 63 -3.91 11.75 -1.06
CA ASP A 63 -5.10 11.55 -0.26
C ASP A 63 -4.73 11.26 1.20
N VAL A 64 -5.14 12.17 2.10
CA VAL A 64 -4.79 12.10 3.53
C VAL A 64 -5.35 10.85 4.20
N ALA A 65 -6.57 10.42 3.84
CA ALA A 65 -7.18 9.25 4.43
C ALA A 65 -6.46 7.97 3.98
N LEU A 66 -6.09 7.90 2.70
CA LEU A 66 -5.31 6.78 2.18
C LEU A 66 -3.87 6.76 2.71
N GLN A 67 -3.24 7.94 2.85
CA GLN A 67 -1.92 8.08 3.44
C GLN A 67 -1.91 7.57 4.88
N PHE A 68 -2.89 7.95 5.69
CA PHE A 68 -3.05 7.42 7.03
C PHE A 68 -3.23 5.90 7.02
N GLY A 69 -4.16 5.40 6.18
CA GLY A 69 -4.43 3.97 6.08
C GLY A 69 -3.17 3.18 5.72
N CYS A 70 -2.34 3.73 4.83
CA CYS A 70 -1.04 3.18 4.46
C CYS A 70 -0.11 3.03 5.67
N TYR A 71 0.08 4.09 6.48
CA TYR A 71 0.90 4.00 7.69
C TYR A 71 0.32 3.03 8.71
N ALA A 72 -0.99 3.10 8.98
CA ALA A 72 -1.65 2.25 9.97
C ALA A 72 -1.54 0.76 9.61
N SER A 73 -1.78 0.40 8.35
CA SER A 73 -1.65 -0.99 7.88
C SER A 73 -0.21 -1.51 7.95
N ILE A 74 0.79 -0.65 7.69
CA ILE A 74 2.21 -1.04 7.85
C ILE A 74 2.54 -1.21 9.33
N ALA A 75 2.10 -0.29 10.18
CA ALA A 75 2.33 -0.34 11.62
C ALA A 75 1.71 -1.61 12.22
N GLU A 76 0.49 -1.97 11.81
CA GLU A 76 -0.20 -3.21 12.20
C GLU A 76 0.52 -4.47 11.72
N LYS A 77 0.97 -4.48 10.45
CA LYS A 77 1.68 -5.62 9.84
C LYS A 77 3.03 -5.87 10.50
N THR A 78 3.76 -4.79 10.79
CA THR A 78 5.13 -4.84 11.35
C THR A 78 5.14 -4.84 12.87
N LYS A 79 4.00 -4.58 13.52
CA LYS A 79 3.89 -4.29 14.95
C LYS A 79 4.86 -3.19 15.41
N ASN A 80 5.14 -2.24 14.51
CA ASN A 80 6.08 -1.16 14.75
C ASN A 80 5.33 0.19 14.84
N PRO A 81 5.14 0.73 16.06
CA PRO A 81 4.50 2.04 16.24
C PRO A 81 5.34 3.20 15.69
N ASP A 82 6.66 3.04 15.54
CA ASP A 82 7.56 4.09 15.03
C ASP A 82 7.18 4.51 13.59
N VAL A 83 6.48 3.64 12.85
CA VAL A 83 5.90 3.94 11.54
C VAL A 83 4.96 5.15 11.59
N CYS A 84 4.34 5.41 12.74
CA CYS A 84 3.36 6.47 12.92
C CYS A 84 4.00 7.84 13.20
N ASP A 85 5.30 7.92 13.47
CA ASP A 85 6.00 9.17 13.85
C ASP A 85 5.92 10.26 12.78
N ASP A 86 5.75 9.86 11.51
CA ASP A 86 5.58 10.78 10.37
C ASP A 86 4.17 11.43 10.31
N ILE A 87 3.20 10.92 11.09
CA ILE A 87 1.84 11.44 11.14
C ILE A 87 1.79 12.65 12.08
N LYS A 88 1.62 13.86 11.51
CA LYS A 88 1.58 15.11 12.28
C LYS A 88 0.30 15.32 13.07
N ASP A 89 -0.81 14.76 12.60
CA ASP A 89 -2.10 14.91 13.28
C ASP A 89 -2.17 13.93 14.45
N SER A 90 -2.40 14.45 15.65
CA SER A 90 -2.37 13.66 16.89
C SER A 90 -3.45 12.58 16.93
N MET A 91 -4.64 12.82 16.34
CA MET A 91 -5.74 11.86 16.33
C MET A 91 -5.42 10.67 15.41
N TRP A 92 -4.88 10.97 14.23
CA TRP A 92 -4.45 9.92 13.30
C TRP A 92 -3.19 9.21 13.81
N ASN A 93 -2.24 9.91 14.43
CA ASN A 93 -1.05 9.29 15.02
C ASN A 93 -1.43 8.29 16.13
N GLU A 94 -2.33 8.70 17.05
CA GLU A 94 -2.81 7.81 18.11
C GLU A 94 -3.50 6.57 17.53
N SER A 95 -4.35 6.76 16.52
CA SER A 95 -5.04 5.65 15.84
C SER A 95 -4.05 4.67 15.17
N CYS A 96 -2.99 5.18 14.54
CA CYS A 96 -1.93 4.37 13.95
C CYS A 96 -1.15 3.60 15.03
N MET A 97 -0.82 4.25 16.16
CA MET A 97 -0.13 3.60 17.27
C MET A 97 -0.97 2.50 17.94
N GLN A 98 -2.29 2.66 17.96
CA GLN A 98 -3.20 1.60 18.40
C GLN A 98 -3.23 0.43 17.41
N ALA A 99 -3.28 0.71 16.11
CA ALA A 99 -3.23 -0.32 15.07
C ALA A 99 -1.93 -1.16 15.15
N ALA A 100 -0.80 -0.53 15.47
CA ALA A 100 0.47 -1.23 15.68
C ALA A 100 0.43 -2.25 16.84
N LYS A 101 -0.46 -2.06 17.80
CA LYS A 101 -0.60 -2.86 19.04
C LYS A 101 -1.80 -3.80 19.03
N ALA A 102 -2.59 -3.83 17.96
CA ALA A 102 -3.73 -4.73 17.85
C ALA A 102 -3.22 -6.18 17.69
N GLU A 103 -3.57 -7.07 18.62
CA GLU A 103 -3.18 -8.49 18.66
C GLU A 103 -4.20 -9.40 17.99
#